data_AF-A0A4V4KQR6-F1
#
_entry.id   AF-A0A4V4KQR6-F1
#
_cell.length_a   1.000
_cell.length_b   1.000
_cell.length_c   1.000
_cell.angle_alpha   90.00
_cell.angle_beta   90.00
_cell.angle_gamma   90.00
#
_symmetry.space_group_name_H-M   'P 1'
#
loop_
_entity.id
_entity.type
_entity.pdbx_description
1 polymer ?
#
loop_
_entity_poly.entity_id
_entity_poly.type
_entity_poly.pdbx_seq_one_letter_code
_entity_poly.pdbx_strand_id
1 'polypeptide(L)'
;MADDNILPAYIFTLGSVLWVINSLFVFLPLIRPSSTFHNEALVGGGITAFVGATIFEVGSILLMLEAVNENRAGCFGYAVESVLEERIDKVETGNGSSPKVVPKDLACTHHHQNKRNLVGEPHQTHRDTSSTPISDKQQPSKNDSWVWCPSWVELKTHYFHELGFIASLSQLFGATVFWISGFTALPGILNVLSPGLSDGIFWTPQIIGGTGFIVSGWLFMTENQKHWWLPAPTVLGWHIGAWNLIGGIGFTLCPAFGYDTSSWAQYQASCSTFWGSWAFLIGSLIQLYESLEKTPVSVEPLA
;
A
#
# COMPACT_ATOMS: atom_id res chain seq x y z
N MET A 1 -13.07 15.59 7.36
CA MET A 1 -12.55 14.28 7.78
C MET A 1 -11.45 13.96 6.80
N ALA A 2 -10.32 14.62 7.03
CA ALA A 2 -9.10 14.42 6.28
C ALA A 2 -8.28 13.36 7.05
N ASP A 3 -7.37 12.67 6.36
CA ASP A 3 -6.19 11.96 6.91
C ASP A 3 -6.10 10.43 6.70
N ASP A 4 -7.02 9.78 5.98
CA ASP A 4 -6.99 8.31 5.90
C ASP A 4 -5.82 7.71 5.07
N ASN A 5 -5.26 8.45 4.09
CA ASN A 5 -4.26 7.90 3.16
C ASN A 5 -2.79 8.23 3.50
N ILE A 6 -2.52 8.99 4.56
CA ILE A 6 -1.17 9.47 4.86
C ILE A 6 -0.47 8.66 5.94
N LEU A 7 -1.24 8.07 6.87
CA LEU A 7 -0.71 7.36 8.02
C LEU A 7 0.11 6.11 7.64
N PRO A 8 -0.34 5.23 6.73
CA PRO A 8 0.47 4.09 6.28
C PRO A 8 1.79 4.54 5.64
N ALA A 9 1.76 5.59 4.82
CA ALA A 9 2.94 6.12 4.15
C ALA A 9 4.00 6.65 5.13
N TYR A 10 3.58 7.37 6.18
CA TYR A 10 4.49 7.79 7.26
C TYR A 10 5.10 6.60 8.01
N ILE A 11 4.29 5.59 8.32
CA ILE A 11 4.73 4.41 9.09
C ILE A 11 5.73 3.59 8.28
N PHE A 12 5.47 3.32 7.00
CA PHE A 12 6.43 2.63 6.12
C PHE A 12 7.71 3.45 5.91
N THR A 13 7.62 4.78 5.83
CA THR A 13 8.81 5.64 5.74
C THR A 13 9.66 5.54 7.00
N LEU A 14 9.04 5.64 8.19
CA LEU A 14 9.73 5.51 9.48
C LEU A 14 10.38 4.13 9.63
N GLY A 15 9.65 3.06 9.28
CA GLY A 15 10.17 1.71 9.28
C GLY A 15 11.37 1.57 8.34
N SER A 16 11.30 2.16 7.14
CA SER A 16 12.37 2.07 6.14
C SER A 16 13.63 2.79 6.58
N VAL A 17 13.49 3.94 7.24
CA VAL A 17 14.62 4.64 7.89
C VAL A 17 15.29 3.73 8.94
N LEU A 18 14.50 3.05 9.77
CA LEU A 18 15.05 2.11 10.75
C LEU A 18 15.74 0.91 10.10
N TRP A 19 15.23 0.39 8.98
CA TRP A 19 15.92 -0.65 8.22
C TRP A 19 17.22 -0.17 7.59
N VAL A 20 17.29 1.09 7.12
CA VAL A 20 18.57 1.67 6.67
C VAL A 20 19.55 1.76 7.84
N ILE A 21 19.13 2.23 9.01
CA ILE A 21 19.98 2.28 10.22
C ILE A 21 20.43 0.86 10.62
N ASN A 22 19.51 -0.10 10.63
CA ASN A 22 19.80 -1.51 10.89
C ASN A 22 20.88 -2.04 9.94
N SER A 23 20.71 -1.78 8.65
CA SER A 23 21.64 -2.24 7.63
C SER A 23 23.04 -1.66 7.82
N LEU A 24 23.16 -0.44 8.34
CA LEU A 24 24.45 0.15 8.69
C LEU A 24 25.11 -0.59 9.87
N PHE A 25 24.35 -0.93 10.91
CA PHE A 25 24.89 -1.69 12.05
C PHE A 25 25.39 -3.10 11.68
N VAL A 26 24.82 -3.74 10.66
CA VAL A 26 25.24 -5.09 10.24
C VAL A 26 26.26 -5.08 9.11
N PHE A 27 26.24 -4.07 8.22
CA PHE A 27 27.09 -4.04 7.04
C PHE A 27 28.35 -3.18 7.20
N LEU A 28 28.26 -2.03 7.88
CA LEU A 28 29.41 -1.13 8.05
C LEU A 28 30.59 -1.80 8.78
N PRO A 29 30.39 -2.65 9.82
CA PRO A 29 31.49 -3.41 10.42
C PRO A 29 32.27 -4.29 9.45
N LEU A 30 31.63 -4.76 8.37
CA LEU A 30 32.28 -5.60 7.35
C LEU A 30 33.10 -4.76 6.36
N ILE A 31 32.64 -3.56 6.01
CA ILE A 31 33.33 -2.65 5.08
C ILE A 31 34.47 -1.91 5.78
N ARG A 32 34.22 -1.45 7.01
CA ARG A 32 35.14 -0.65 7.80
C ARG A 32 35.23 -1.19 9.23
N PRO A 33 35.98 -2.28 9.45
CA PRO A 33 36.14 -2.86 10.79
C PRO A 33 36.71 -1.90 11.84
N SER A 34 37.43 -0.84 11.40
CA SER A 34 37.97 0.19 12.29
C SER A 34 36.93 1.13 12.89
N SER A 35 35.69 1.17 12.37
CA SER A 35 34.60 1.94 12.99
C SER A 35 33.77 1.12 13.98
N THR A 36 34.06 -0.19 14.13
CA THR A 36 33.23 -1.08 14.94
C THR A 36 33.34 -0.79 16.42
N PHE A 37 32.20 -0.78 17.10
CA PHE A 37 32.13 -0.67 18.57
C PHE A 37 31.50 -1.92 19.21
N HIS A 38 31.61 -2.01 20.54
CA HIS A 38 31.24 -3.22 21.28
C HIS A 38 29.76 -3.58 21.08
N ASN A 39 29.53 -4.83 20.64
CA ASN A 39 28.21 -5.39 20.35
C ASN A 39 27.36 -4.60 19.33
N GLU A 40 27.98 -3.83 18.44
CA GLU A 40 27.29 -3.02 17.43
C GLU A 40 26.26 -3.83 16.61
N ALA A 41 26.68 -4.91 15.96
CA ALA A 41 25.78 -5.72 15.13
C ALA A 41 24.73 -6.48 15.95
N LEU A 42 25.10 -6.99 17.14
CA LEU A 42 24.18 -7.76 17.99
C LEU A 42 23.11 -6.87 18.63
N VAL A 43 23.51 -5.77 19.25
CA VAL A 43 22.61 -4.88 20.00
C VAL A 43 21.98 -3.87 19.06
N GLY A 44 22.79 -3.12 18.32
CA GLY A 44 22.31 -2.12 17.36
C GLY A 44 21.50 -2.76 16.25
N GLY A 45 22.06 -3.79 15.60
CA GLY A 45 21.35 -4.56 14.58
C GLY A 45 20.11 -5.26 15.14
N GLY A 46 20.23 -6.02 16.23
CA GLY A 46 19.10 -6.74 16.82
C GLY A 46 17.92 -5.85 17.22
N ILE A 47 18.17 -4.75 17.94
CA ILE A 47 17.11 -3.83 18.39
C ILE A 47 16.46 -3.11 17.20
N THR A 48 17.24 -2.60 16.27
CA THR A 48 16.68 -1.89 15.11
C THR A 48 15.91 -2.81 14.18
N ALA A 49 16.32 -4.08 14.02
CA ALA A 49 15.56 -5.08 13.28
C ALA A 49 14.20 -5.34 13.94
N PHE A 50 14.16 -5.51 15.27
CA PHE A 50 12.90 -5.71 16.00
C PHE A 50 11.93 -4.54 15.85
N VAL A 51 12.43 -3.31 16.09
CA VAL A 51 11.60 -2.10 16.02
C VAL A 51 11.15 -1.85 14.58
N GLY A 52 12.05 -2.01 13.60
CA GLY A 52 11.73 -1.89 12.18
C GLY A 52 10.67 -2.89 11.72
N ALA A 53 10.82 -4.17 12.09
CA ALA A 53 9.84 -5.21 11.78
C ALA A 53 8.47 -4.92 12.42
N THR A 54 8.45 -4.44 13.67
CA THR A 54 7.20 -4.09 14.37
C THR A 54 6.48 -2.92 13.69
N ILE A 55 7.21 -1.90 13.24
CA ILE A 55 6.63 -0.77 12.52
C ILE A 55 6.08 -1.20 11.15
N PHE A 56 6.80 -2.07 10.44
CA PHE A 56 6.32 -2.66 9.19
C PHE A 56 5.06 -3.52 9.38
N GLU A 57 4.96 -4.27 10.46
CA GLU A 57 3.75 -5.03 10.80
C GLU A 57 2.56 -4.10 11.01
N VAL A 58 2.72 -3.05 11.82
CA VAL A 58 1.66 -2.04 12.03
C VAL A 58 1.27 -1.37 10.71
N GLY A 59 2.26 -0.99 9.89
CA GLY A 59 2.01 -0.43 8.56
C GLY A 59 1.23 -1.38 7.66
N SER A 60 1.53 -2.67 7.71
CA SER A 60 0.85 -3.69 6.89
C SER A 60 -0.59 -3.95 7.36
N ILE A 61 -0.86 -3.87 8.67
CA ILE A 61 -2.23 -3.92 9.21
C ILE A 61 -3.03 -2.72 8.71
N LEU A 62 -2.45 -1.51 8.77
CA LEU A 62 -3.12 -0.30 8.31
C LEU A 62 -3.35 -0.30 6.79
N LEU A 63 -2.38 -0.77 6.01
CA LEU A 63 -2.51 -0.97 4.57
C LEU A 63 -3.66 -1.94 4.24
N MET A 64 -3.79 -3.03 5.01
CA MET A 64 -4.88 -3.98 4.85
C MET A 64 -6.25 -3.35 5.19
N LEU A 65 -6.30 -2.53 6.23
CA LEU A 65 -7.52 -1.80 6.59
C LEU A 65 -7.89 -0.77 5.52
N GLU A 66 -6.92 -0.09 4.92
CA GLU A 66 -7.12 0.83 3.79
C GLU A 66 -7.72 0.07 2.59
N ALA A 67 -7.12 -1.05 2.18
CA ALA A 67 -7.63 -1.86 1.07
C ALA A 67 -9.07 -2.39 1.28
N VAL A 68 -9.45 -2.67 2.54
CA VAL A 68 -10.84 -3.07 2.88
C VAL A 68 -11.82 -1.90 2.81
N ASN A 69 -11.37 -0.66 2.99
CA ASN A 69 -12.25 0.51 3.05
C ASN A 69 -12.20 1.39 1.78
N GLU A 70 -11.22 1.20 0.88
CA GLU A 70 -11.02 1.98 -0.36
C GLU A 70 -12.25 1.94 -1.29
N ASN A 71 -12.94 0.81 -1.37
CA ASN A 71 -14.16 0.64 -2.18
C ASN A 71 -15.39 1.42 -1.69
N ARG A 72 -15.31 2.12 -0.55
CA ARG A 72 -16.41 2.92 0.00
C ARG A 72 -16.13 4.42 0.00
N ALA A 73 -14.86 4.84 -0.02
CA ALA A 73 -14.47 6.25 -0.03
C ALA A 73 -14.82 6.98 -1.35
N GLY A 74 -15.02 6.24 -2.46
CA GLY A 74 -15.38 6.80 -3.77
C GLY A 74 -16.77 7.44 -3.87
N CYS A 75 -17.64 7.31 -2.87
CA CYS A 75 -18.99 7.90 -2.87
C CYS A 75 -19.11 9.25 -2.15
N PHE A 76 -18.03 9.78 -1.55
CA PHE A 76 -18.10 11.01 -0.77
C PHE A 76 -18.22 12.28 -1.64
N GLY A 77 -17.69 12.26 -2.87
CA GLY A 77 -17.81 13.37 -3.82
C GLY A 77 -19.25 13.57 -4.33
N TYR A 78 -19.96 12.48 -4.61
CA TYR A 78 -21.34 12.53 -5.11
C TYR A 78 -22.35 12.96 -4.05
N ALA A 79 -22.09 12.71 -2.76
CA ALA A 79 -22.96 13.16 -1.67
C ALA A 79 -22.85 14.68 -1.44
N VAL A 80 -21.69 15.28 -1.69
CA VAL A 80 -21.52 16.73 -1.63
C VAL A 80 -22.09 17.40 -2.89
N GLU A 81 -21.87 16.80 -4.07
CA GLU A 81 -22.37 17.32 -5.35
C GLU A 81 -23.90 17.25 -5.44
N SER A 82 -24.53 16.17 -4.96
CA SER A 82 -26.00 16.07 -4.91
C SER A 82 -26.65 17.02 -3.91
N VAL A 83 -26.00 17.34 -2.79
CA VAL A 83 -26.49 18.34 -1.83
C VAL A 83 -26.25 19.77 -2.34
N LEU A 84 -25.20 19.98 -3.15
CA LEU A 84 -24.92 21.25 -3.80
C LEU A 84 -25.88 21.50 -4.96
N GLU A 85 -26.15 20.50 -5.81
CA GLU A 85 -27.15 20.53 -6.87
C GLU A 85 -28.57 20.68 -6.30
N GLU A 86 -28.95 19.96 -5.23
CA GLU A 86 -30.24 20.19 -4.56
C GLU A 86 -30.40 21.62 -4.00
N ARG A 87 -29.27 22.26 -3.63
CA ARG A 87 -29.28 23.63 -3.09
C ARG A 87 -29.29 24.67 -4.22
N ILE A 88 -28.67 24.38 -5.36
CA ILE A 88 -28.69 25.21 -6.57
C ILE A 88 -30.06 25.12 -7.26
N ASP A 89 -30.64 23.93 -7.37
CA ASP A 89 -32.00 23.73 -7.92
C ASP A 89 -33.08 24.42 -7.07
N LYS A 90 -32.90 24.48 -5.74
CA LYS A 90 -33.79 25.23 -4.84
C LYS A 90 -33.63 26.75 -4.95
N VAL A 91 -32.52 27.24 -5.49
CA VAL A 91 -32.26 28.68 -5.70
C VAL A 91 -32.67 29.11 -7.11
N GLU A 92 -32.61 28.24 -8.11
CA GLU A 92 -32.79 28.63 -9.52
C GLU A 92 -34.18 28.40 -10.13
N THR A 93 -35.08 27.60 -9.54
CA THR A 93 -36.41 27.39 -10.16
C THR A 93 -37.59 27.38 -9.19
N GLY A 94 -38.22 28.56 -9.06
CA GLY A 94 -39.68 28.61 -9.03
C GLY A 94 -40.21 28.11 -10.38
N ASN A 95 -41.16 27.17 -10.33
CA ASN A 95 -41.85 26.49 -11.44
C ASN A 95 -41.14 25.28 -12.10
N GLY A 96 -41.37 24.12 -11.50
CA GLY A 96 -42.16 23.05 -12.14
C GLY A 96 -41.49 22.18 -13.22
N SER A 97 -40.82 21.10 -12.81
CA SER A 97 -41.05 19.70 -13.23
C SER A 97 -39.81 18.82 -12.92
N SER A 98 -40.01 17.71 -12.21
CA SER A 98 -38.98 16.71 -11.87
C SER A 98 -39.54 15.31 -12.17
N PRO A 99 -38.75 14.21 -12.26
CA PRO A 99 -37.38 14.05 -12.76
C PRO A 99 -37.33 13.03 -13.93
N LYS A 100 -36.26 13.04 -14.73
CA LYS A 100 -36.03 12.04 -15.78
C LYS A 100 -34.94 11.07 -15.32
N VAL A 101 -35.30 9.81 -15.06
CA VAL A 101 -34.38 8.69 -14.82
C VAL A 101 -34.31 7.83 -16.09
N VAL A 102 -33.09 7.38 -16.47
CA VAL A 102 -32.70 6.19 -17.29
C VAL A 102 -31.34 6.49 -17.98
N PRO A 103 -30.39 5.53 -18.19
CA PRO A 103 -29.98 4.31 -17.45
C PRO A 103 -28.49 4.37 -17.01
N LYS A 104 -28.08 3.79 -15.86
CA LYS A 104 -27.43 2.46 -15.73
C LYS A 104 -26.47 2.07 -16.88
N ASP A 105 -25.21 2.46 -16.73
CA ASP A 105 -24.00 1.74 -17.22
C ASP A 105 -22.66 2.30 -16.65
N LEU A 106 -22.67 3.24 -15.69
CA LEU A 106 -21.47 3.86 -15.11
C LEU A 106 -21.36 3.70 -13.58
N ALA A 107 -21.63 2.50 -13.07
CA ALA A 107 -21.27 2.19 -11.69
C ALA A 107 -19.74 2.07 -11.58
N CYS A 108 -19.12 3.08 -10.98
CA CYS A 108 -17.67 3.19 -10.69
C CYS A 108 -16.75 3.37 -11.91
N THR A 109 -16.55 4.62 -12.32
CA THR A 109 -15.43 5.03 -13.17
C THR A 109 -14.13 5.03 -12.36
N HIS A 110 -13.35 3.96 -12.50
CA HIS A 110 -11.93 3.93 -12.17
C HIS A 110 -11.16 4.86 -13.13
N HIS A 111 -10.02 5.37 -12.65
CA HIS A 111 -9.26 6.45 -13.26
C HIS A 111 -8.54 6.01 -14.55
N HIS A 112 -9.24 5.88 -15.66
CA HIS A 112 -8.61 5.83 -16.99
C HIS A 112 -8.60 7.22 -17.62
N GLN A 113 -7.42 7.85 -17.63
CA GLN A 113 -7.16 9.01 -18.49
C GLN A 113 -7.37 8.62 -19.95
N ASN A 114 -8.54 8.95 -20.52
CA ASN A 114 -8.75 8.87 -21.96
C ASN A 114 -8.27 10.17 -22.62
N LYS A 115 -6.98 10.23 -22.98
CA LYS A 115 -6.45 11.27 -23.85
C LYS A 115 -6.63 10.85 -25.31
N ARG A 116 -7.80 11.15 -25.89
CA ARG A 116 -8.00 11.41 -27.34
C ARG A 116 -9.48 11.64 -27.63
N ASN A 117 -9.83 12.89 -27.95
CA ASN A 117 -10.78 13.24 -29.01
C ASN A 117 -10.61 14.74 -29.31
N LEU A 118 -9.72 15.02 -30.27
CA LEU A 118 -9.62 16.28 -30.97
C LEU A 118 -10.56 16.18 -32.18
N VAL A 119 -11.58 17.06 -32.21
CA VAL A 119 -12.48 17.40 -33.34
C VAL A 119 -13.70 16.50 -33.58
N GLY A 120 -14.90 17.08 -33.44
CA GLY A 120 -16.19 16.56 -33.95
C GLY A 120 -17.41 17.36 -33.46
N GLU A 121 -18.19 17.93 -34.39
CA GLU A 121 -19.36 18.83 -34.25
C GLU A 121 -20.60 18.27 -33.50
N PRO A 122 -21.54 19.13 -33.05
CA PRO A 122 -22.77 18.72 -32.36
C PRO A 122 -23.89 18.36 -33.36
N HIS A 123 -24.56 17.23 -33.17
CA HIS A 123 -25.78 16.87 -33.92
C HIS A 123 -27.01 16.96 -33.01
N GLN A 124 -27.95 17.84 -33.38
CA GLN A 124 -29.30 17.94 -32.82
C GLN A 124 -30.20 16.82 -33.37
N THR A 125 -31.09 16.24 -32.55
CA THR A 125 -32.34 15.67 -33.08
C THR A 125 -33.46 15.59 -32.04
N HIS A 126 -34.67 15.82 -32.55
CA HIS A 126 -35.95 16.10 -31.91
C HIS A 126 -36.70 14.86 -31.35
N ARG A 127 -37.61 15.13 -30.36
CA ARG A 127 -38.99 14.60 -30.07
C ARG A 127 -39.36 13.16 -30.52
N ASP A 128 -40.02 12.29 -29.73
CA ASP A 128 -41.40 12.43 -29.21
C ASP A 128 -41.80 11.34 -28.16
N THR A 129 -42.93 11.64 -27.50
CA THR A 129 -43.69 11.07 -26.37
C THR A 129 -44.24 9.63 -26.48
N SER A 130 -44.28 8.87 -25.37
CA SER A 130 -45.46 8.08 -24.92
C SER A 130 -45.25 7.39 -23.54
N SER A 131 -46.35 7.30 -22.79
CA SER A 131 -46.50 7.08 -21.34
C SER A 131 -46.99 5.67 -20.95
N THR A 132 -46.55 5.12 -19.81
CA THR A 132 -47.39 4.41 -18.78
C THR A 132 -46.58 3.93 -17.56
N PRO A 133 -47.19 3.77 -16.36
CA PRO A 133 -46.48 3.74 -15.06
C PRO A 133 -46.46 2.35 -14.39
N ILE A 134 -45.36 1.99 -13.71
CA ILE A 134 -45.35 0.91 -12.70
C ILE A 134 -44.48 1.31 -11.50
N SER A 135 -45.12 1.21 -10.34
CA SER A 135 -44.60 1.30 -8.98
C SER A 135 -43.44 0.32 -8.74
N ASP A 136 -42.35 0.76 -8.09
CA ASP A 136 -41.75 -0.07 -7.04
C ASP A 136 -40.85 0.70 -6.07
N LYS A 137 -41.06 0.37 -4.80
CA LYS A 137 -40.32 0.83 -3.63
C LYS A 137 -38.91 0.25 -3.66
N GLN A 138 -37.88 1.09 -3.56
CA GLN A 138 -36.59 0.64 -3.04
C GLN A 138 -35.92 1.75 -2.21
N GLN A 139 -35.65 1.38 -0.96
CA GLN A 139 -35.10 2.16 0.14
C GLN A 139 -33.70 2.72 -0.15
N PRO A 140 -33.36 3.90 0.42
CA PRO A 140 -32.02 4.48 0.35
C PRO A 140 -31.04 3.86 1.37
N SER A 141 -29.75 3.91 1.00
CA SER A 141 -28.52 3.95 1.81
C SER A 141 -28.31 2.93 2.94
N LYS A 142 -27.38 1.98 2.73
CA LYS A 142 -26.83 1.13 3.80
C LYS A 142 -25.58 1.81 4.38
N ASN A 143 -25.72 2.34 5.59
CA ASN A 143 -24.73 2.92 6.52
C ASN A 143 -23.23 2.81 6.15
N ASP A 144 -22.59 3.97 6.01
CA ASP A 144 -21.14 4.21 5.97
C ASP A 144 -20.47 3.96 7.34
N SER A 145 -20.50 2.71 7.82
CA SER A 145 -19.75 2.32 9.01
C SER A 145 -18.41 1.69 8.62
N TRP A 146 -17.32 2.17 9.24
CA TRP A 146 -15.98 1.60 9.16
C TRP A 146 -15.99 0.08 9.35
N VAL A 147 -15.32 -0.65 8.46
CA VAL A 147 -15.29 -2.12 8.48
C VAL A 147 -13.94 -2.59 8.99
N TRP A 148 -13.98 -3.25 10.15
CA TRP A 148 -12.80 -3.91 10.73
C TRP A 148 -12.53 -5.29 10.10
N CYS A 149 -13.59 -6.05 9.81
CA CYS A 149 -13.49 -7.38 9.21
C CYS A 149 -14.58 -7.54 8.13
N PRO A 150 -14.23 -7.74 6.85
CA PRO A 150 -15.22 -7.97 5.80
C PRO A 150 -15.89 -9.34 5.97
N SER A 151 -17.12 -9.47 5.47
CA SER A 151 -17.81 -10.77 5.50
C SER A 151 -17.17 -11.76 4.52
N TRP A 152 -17.21 -13.06 4.81
CA TRP A 152 -16.66 -14.11 3.93
C TRP A 152 -17.26 -14.11 2.51
N VAL A 153 -18.50 -13.66 2.37
CA VAL A 153 -19.17 -13.54 1.07
C VAL A 153 -18.56 -12.38 0.29
N GLU A 154 -18.42 -11.20 0.88
CA GLU A 154 -17.77 -10.04 0.26
C GLU A 154 -16.29 -10.32 -0.07
N LEU A 155 -15.59 -11.04 0.81
CA LEU A 155 -14.21 -11.48 0.60
C LEU A 155 -14.07 -12.34 -0.67
N LYS A 156 -14.97 -13.31 -0.85
CA LYS A 156 -14.92 -14.23 -1.98
C LYS A 156 -15.36 -13.62 -3.30
N THR A 157 -16.35 -12.72 -3.28
CA THR A 157 -16.93 -12.18 -4.51
C THR A 157 -16.25 -10.91 -5.00
N HIS A 158 -15.71 -10.07 -4.11
CA HIS A 158 -15.11 -8.77 -4.47
C HIS A 158 -13.60 -8.73 -4.25
N TYR A 159 -13.15 -8.85 -3.01
CA TYR A 159 -11.76 -8.54 -2.64
C TYR A 159 -10.70 -9.44 -3.30
N PHE A 160 -10.96 -10.74 -3.48
CA PHE A 160 -10.01 -11.63 -4.17
C PHE A 160 -9.87 -11.39 -5.69
N HIS A 161 -10.62 -10.47 -6.28
CA HIS A 161 -10.43 -10.05 -7.67
C HIS A 161 -9.64 -8.75 -7.79
N GLU A 162 -9.38 -8.05 -6.67
CA GLU A 162 -8.69 -6.77 -6.64
C GLU A 162 -7.22 -6.97 -6.32
N LEU A 163 -6.34 -6.49 -7.21
CA LEU A 163 -4.90 -6.68 -7.08
C LEU A 163 -4.36 -5.98 -5.83
N GLY A 164 -4.79 -4.75 -5.54
CA GLY A 164 -4.39 -4.02 -4.33
C GLY A 164 -4.76 -4.73 -3.02
N PHE A 165 -5.91 -5.41 -2.96
CA PHE A 165 -6.29 -6.21 -1.80
C PHE A 165 -5.37 -7.43 -1.61
N ILE A 166 -5.12 -8.19 -2.69
CA ILE A 166 -4.24 -9.36 -2.63
C ILE A 166 -2.80 -8.94 -2.31
N ALA A 167 -2.35 -7.80 -2.85
CA ALA A 167 -1.05 -7.22 -2.57
C ALA A 167 -0.91 -6.85 -1.09
N SER A 168 -1.93 -6.20 -0.51
CA SER A 168 -2.00 -5.83 0.91
C SER A 168 -2.03 -7.07 1.82
N LEU A 169 -2.80 -8.09 1.44
CA LEU A 169 -2.85 -9.36 2.17
C LEU A 169 -1.50 -10.09 2.15
N SER A 170 -0.84 -10.13 0.98
CA SER A 170 0.50 -10.70 0.84
C SER A 170 1.53 -9.94 1.68
N GLN A 171 1.42 -8.61 1.73
CA GLN A 171 2.27 -7.74 2.55
C GLN A 171 2.09 -8.04 4.03
N LEU A 172 0.84 -8.09 4.52
CA LEU A 172 0.52 -8.40 5.91
C LEU A 172 1.02 -9.79 6.31
N PHE A 173 0.73 -10.82 5.51
CA PHE A 173 1.27 -12.15 5.75
C PHE A 173 2.80 -12.16 5.80
N GLY A 174 3.43 -11.47 4.84
CA GLY A 174 4.88 -11.35 4.78
C GLY A 174 5.45 -10.69 6.04
N ALA A 175 4.86 -9.59 6.48
CA ALA A 175 5.29 -8.83 7.65
C ALA A 175 5.10 -9.63 8.94
N THR A 176 3.97 -10.33 9.12
CA THR A 176 3.71 -11.10 10.33
C THR A 176 4.70 -12.25 10.49
N VAL A 177 5.03 -12.95 9.38
CA VAL A 177 6.02 -14.04 9.44
C VAL A 177 7.44 -13.49 9.62
N PHE A 178 7.80 -12.42 8.90
CA PHE A 178 9.09 -11.76 9.05
C PHE A 178 9.30 -11.24 10.48
N TRP A 179 8.25 -10.77 11.14
CA TRP A 179 8.29 -10.23 12.50
C TRP A 179 8.83 -11.24 13.52
N ILE A 180 8.61 -12.54 13.32
CA ILE A 180 9.20 -13.60 14.16
C ILE A 180 10.72 -13.45 14.20
N SER A 181 11.35 -13.21 13.05
CA SER A 181 12.79 -13.00 12.93
C SER A 181 13.24 -11.67 13.54
N GLY A 182 12.44 -10.62 13.39
CA GLY A 182 12.69 -9.35 14.07
C GLY A 182 12.71 -9.51 15.60
N PHE A 183 11.76 -10.28 16.15
CA PHE A 183 11.72 -10.58 17.58
C PHE A 183 12.91 -11.44 18.02
N THR A 184 13.26 -12.49 17.27
CA THR A 184 14.38 -13.38 17.61
C THR A 184 15.75 -12.72 17.42
N ALA A 185 15.83 -11.61 16.68
CA ALA A 185 17.04 -10.80 16.52
C ALA A 185 17.49 -10.09 17.81
N LEU A 186 16.62 -9.99 18.82
CA LEU A 186 16.92 -9.26 20.05
C LEU A 186 18.14 -9.83 20.79
N PRO A 187 18.99 -8.97 21.39
CA PRO A 187 20.05 -9.41 22.26
C PRO A 187 19.45 -10.14 23.46
N GLY A 188 20.09 -11.23 23.88
CA GLY A 188 19.59 -12.19 24.86
C GLY A 188 18.83 -13.37 24.25
N ILE A 189 18.29 -13.23 23.03
CA ILE A 189 17.65 -14.32 22.29
C ILE A 189 18.63 -14.86 21.26
N LEU A 190 19.01 -14.03 20.27
CA LEU A 190 19.81 -14.48 19.12
C LEU A 190 21.13 -15.14 19.54
N ASN A 191 21.81 -14.57 20.53
CA ASN A 191 23.14 -15.01 20.99
C ASN A 191 23.13 -16.31 21.84
N VAL A 192 21.95 -16.86 22.15
CA VAL A 192 21.84 -18.14 22.87
C VAL A 192 21.19 -19.24 22.02
N LEU A 193 20.75 -18.93 20.80
CA LEU A 193 20.15 -19.92 19.90
C LEU A 193 21.21 -20.92 19.44
N SER A 194 20.84 -22.21 19.40
CA SER A 194 21.63 -23.20 18.68
C SER A 194 21.56 -22.93 17.17
N PRO A 195 22.54 -23.37 16.36
CA PRO A 195 22.54 -23.13 14.92
C PRO A 195 21.24 -23.56 14.23
N GLY A 196 20.75 -24.77 14.50
CA GLY A 196 19.50 -25.25 13.92
C GLY A 196 18.26 -24.47 14.38
N LEU A 197 18.28 -23.91 15.59
CA LEU A 197 17.20 -23.03 16.04
C LEU A 197 17.28 -21.68 15.34
N SER A 198 18.47 -21.09 15.20
CA SER A 198 18.69 -19.86 14.41
C SER A 198 18.19 -20.03 12.96
N ASP A 199 18.50 -21.16 12.33
CA ASP A 199 18.02 -21.48 10.99
C ASP A 199 16.48 -21.51 10.93
N GLY A 200 15.85 -22.14 11.93
CA GLY A 200 14.40 -22.31 11.98
C GLY A 200 13.60 -21.05 12.32
N ILE A 201 14.01 -20.28 13.33
CA ILE A 201 13.20 -19.17 13.89
C ILE A 201 13.77 -17.77 13.60
N PHE A 202 15.00 -17.68 13.09
CA PHE A 202 15.59 -16.41 12.68
C PHE A 202 15.74 -16.32 11.17
N TRP A 203 16.34 -17.30 10.48
CA TRP A 203 16.55 -17.20 9.02
C TRP A 203 15.31 -17.56 8.20
N THR A 204 14.68 -18.70 8.48
CA THR A 204 13.54 -19.20 7.67
C THR A 204 12.34 -18.25 7.62
N PRO A 205 11.91 -17.60 8.72
CA PRO A 205 10.78 -16.68 8.63
C PRO A 205 11.09 -15.44 7.79
N GLN A 206 12.35 -15.00 7.69
CA GLN A 206 12.74 -13.91 6.80
C GLN A 206 12.59 -14.30 5.32
N ILE A 207 12.90 -15.54 4.94
CA ILE A 207 12.69 -16.04 3.56
C ILE A 207 11.20 -16.01 3.20
N ILE A 208 10.36 -16.56 4.07
CA ILE A 208 8.92 -16.65 3.85
C ILE A 208 8.31 -15.24 3.82
N GLY A 209 8.69 -14.41 4.79
CA GLY A 209 8.25 -13.02 4.87
C GLY A 209 8.67 -12.18 3.66
N GLY A 210 9.95 -12.28 3.29
CA GLY A 210 10.53 -11.62 2.11
C GLY A 210 9.83 -12.03 0.81
N THR A 211 9.46 -13.31 0.67
CA THR A 211 8.65 -13.78 -0.46
C THR A 211 7.28 -13.09 -0.50
N GLY A 212 6.64 -12.89 0.65
CA GLY A 212 5.41 -12.11 0.76
C GLY A 212 5.57 -10.66 0.29
N PHE A 213 6.69 -10.02 0.61
CA PHE A 213 7.03 -8.67 0.14
C PHE A 213 7.26 -8.62 -1.37
N ILE A 214 7.93 -9.63 -1.94
CA ILE A 214 8.13 -9.75 -3.39
C ILE A 214 6.79 -9.85 -4.11
N VAL A 215 5.91 -10.74 -3.64
CA VAL A 215 4.58 -10.93 -4.24
C VAL A 215 3.76 -9.64 -4.12
N SER A 216 3.78 -8.99 -2.95
CA SER A 216 3.09 -7.71 -2.75
C SER A 216 3.59 -6.62 -3.69
N GLY A 217 4.91 -6.38 -3.73
CA GLY A 217 5.51 -5.37 -4.60
C GLY A 217 5.25 -5.63 -6.07
N TRP A 218 5.31 -6.90 -6.50
CA TRP A 218 4.94 -7.30 -7.87
C TRP A 218 3.49 -6.97 -8.19
N LEU A 219 2.54 -7.32 -7.31
CA LEU A 219 1.12 -7.08 -7.53
C LEU A 219 0.80 -5.57 -7.61
N PHE A 220 1.28 -4.77 -6.66
CA PHE A 220 1.13 -3.31 -6.68
C PHE A 220 1.78 -2.67 -7.92
N MET A 221 2.94 -3.18 -8.36
CA MET A 221 3.57 -2.72 -9.59
C MET A 221 2.70 -3.06 -10.82
N THR A 222 2.17 -4.28 -10.89
CA THR A 222 1.34 -4.73 -12.02
C THR A 222 -0.01 -4.04 -12.09
N GLU A 223 -0.57 -3.65 -10.95
CA GLU A 223 -1.82 -2.88 -10.86
C GLU A 223 -1.69 -1.51 -11.53
N ASN A 224 -0.49 -0.93 -11.50
CA ASN A 224 -0.20 0.40 -12.06
C ASN A 224 0.22 0.38 -13.54
N GLN A 225 0.14 -0.76 -14.24
CA GLN A 225 0.53 -0.89 -15.65
C GLN A 225 -0.52 -1.64 -16.48
N LYS A 226 -0.63 -1.29 -17.77
CA LYS A 226 -1.67 -1.85 -18.66
C LYS A 226 -1.51 -3.35 -18.90
N HIS A 227 -0.28 -3.82 -18.98
CA HIS A 227 0.06 -5.22 -19.18
C HIS A 227 1.27 -5.55 -18.30
N TRP A 228 1.36 -6.80 -17.83
CA TRP A 228 2.44 -7.21 -16.92
C TRP A 228 3.85 -7.07 -17.51
N TRP A 229 3.98 -7.06 -18.84
CA TRP A 229 5.25 -6.92 -19.56
C TRP A 229 5.56 -5.49 -20.02
N LEU A 230 4.67 -4.52 -19.79
CA LEU A 230 4.82 -3.15 -20.29
C LEU A 230 4.91 -2.16 -19.11
N PRO A 231 6.13 -1.84 -18.63
CA PRO A 231 6.37 -0.91 -17.54
C PRO A 231 5.66 0.43 -17.71
N ALA A 232 5.21 1.02 -16.59
CA ALA A 232 4.60 2.35 -16.53
C ALA A 232 5.47 3.34 -15.75
N PRO A 233 6.67 3.70 -16.24
CA PRO A 233 7.65 4.50 -15.49
C PRO A 233 7.23 5.96 -15.23
N THR A 234 6.10 6.40 -15.79
CA THR A 234 5.53 7.73 -15.55
C THR A 234 4.50 7.76 -14.41
N VAL A 235 4.18 6.60 -13.80
CA VAL A 235 3.18 6.47 -12.74
C VAL A 235 3.90 6.31 -11.40
N LEU A 236 3.54 7.13 -10.41
CA LEU A 236 4.15 7.08 -9.07
C LEU A 236 3.90 5.74 -8.38
N GLY A 237 2.63 5.28 -8.35
CA GLY A 237 2.25 3.94 -7.87
C GLY A 237 3.08 2.79 -8.46
N TRP A 238 3.48 2.87 -9.73
CA TRP A 238 4.35 1.86 -10.35
C TRP A 238 5.74 1.83 -9.71
N HIS A 239 6.33 3.00 -9.44
CA HIS A 239 7.63 3.09 -8.76
C HIS A 239 7.55 2.60 -7.31
N ILE A 240 6.47 2.90 -6.58
CA ILE A 240 6.26 2.39 -5.22
C ILE A 240 6.32 0.86 -5.22
N GLY A 241 5.54 0.22 -6.09
CA GLY A 241 5.55 -1.25 -6.24
C GLY A 241 6.91 -1.79 -6.69
N ALA A 242 7.57 -1.14 -7.67
CA ALA A 242 8.86 -1.58 -8.19
C ALA A 242 9.99 -1.51 -7.14
N TRP A 243 10.07 -0.43 -6.37
CA TRP A 243 11.07 -0.29 -5.32
C TRP A 243 10.80 -1.22 -4.14
N ASN A 244 9.54 -1.45 -3.77
CA ASN A 244 9.18 -2.43 -2.75
C ASN A 244 9.46 -3.87 -3.20
N LEU A 245 9.28 -4.19 -4.49
CA LEU A 245 9.68 -5.47 -5.08
C LEU A 245 11.20 -5.68 -4.97
N ILE A 246 11.99 -4.67 -5.36
CA ILE A 246 13.45 -4.68 -5.22
C ILE A 246 13.81 -4.89 -3.73
N GLY A 247 13.24 -4.10 -2.83
CA GLY A 247 13.41 -4.24 -1.38
C GLY A 247 13.13 -5.66 -0.88
N GLY A 248 12.00 -6.25 -1.28
CA GLY A 248 11.62 -7.62 -0.95
C GLY A 248 12.63 -8.66 -1.44
N ILE A 249 13.21 -8.48 -2.63
CA ILE A 249 14.28 -9.36 -3.14
C ILE A 249 15.50 -9.28 -2.23
N GLY A 250 15.91 -8.09 -1.80
CA GLY A 250 17.08 -7.92 -0.91
C GLY A 250 16.87 -8.58 0.44
N PHE A 251 15.69 -8.39 1.03
CA PHE A 251 15.31 -9.01 2.30
C PHE A 251 15.07 -10.52 2.22
N THR A 252 14.84 -11.06 1.02
CA THR A 252 14.80 -12.52 0.79
C THR A 252 16.20 -13.09 0.56
N LEU A 253 17.07 -12.36 -0.13
CA LEU A 253 18.46 -12.80 -0.38
C LEU A 253 19.31 -12.77 0.90
N CYS A 254 19.08 -11.80 1.80
CA CYS A 254 19.77 -11.73 3.08
C CYS A 254 19.77 -13.07 3.85
N PRO A 255 18.61 -13.62 4.23
CA PRO A 255 18.55 -14.90 4.92
C PRO A 255 18.95 -16.08 4.03
N ALA A 256 18.85 -15.97 2.70
CA ALA A 256 19.26 -17.05 1.80
C ALA A 256 20.77 -17.29 1.88
N PHE A 257 21.55 -16.23 2.06
CA PHE A 257 22.97 -16.32 2.38
C PHE A 257 23.23 -16.52 3.88
N GLY A 258 22.31 -16.08 4.75
CA GLY A 258 22.46 -16.11 6.21
C GLY A 258 22.66 -17.50 6.82
N TYR A 259 22.16 -18.56 6.18
CA TYR A 259 22.39 -19.95 6.61
C TYR A 259 23.87 -20.38 6.57
N ASP A 260 24.67 -19.78 5.69
CA ASP A 260 26.09 -20.09 5.57
C ASP A 260 26.92 -19.11 6.42
N THR A 261 27.64 -19.63 7.41
CA THR A 261 28.50 -18.84 8.32
C THR A 261 29.81 -18.39 7.68
N SER A 262 30.09 -18.78 6.44
CA SER A 262 31.25 -18.34 5.67
C SER A 262 31.26 -16.81 5.50
N SER A 263 32.45 -16.21 5.56
CA SER A 263 32.61 -14.74 5.52
C SER A 263 32.03 -14.09 4.27
N TRP A 264 32.15 -14.74 3.10
CA TRP A 264 31.59 -14.24 1.84
C TRP A 264 30.06 -14.23 1.86
N ALA A 265 29.43 -15.25 2.47
CA ALA A 265 27.99 -15.37 2.56
C ALA A 265 27.41 -14.34 3.54
N GLN A 266 28.04 -14.18 4.70
CA GLN A 266 27.67 -13.15 5.69
C GLN A 266 27.82 -11.72 5.13
N TYR A 267 28.83 -11.50 4.26
CA TYR A 267 28.96 -10.25 3.51
C TYR A 267 27.79 -10.04 2.55
N GLN A 268 27.43 -11.05 1.75
CA GLN A 268 26.29 -10.95 0.82
C GLN A 268 24.96 -10.79 1.55
N ALA A 269 24.79 -11.43 2.71
CA ALA A 269 23.62 -11.28 3.55
C ALA A 269 23.44 -9.82 3.99
N SER A 270 24.49 -9.25 4.60
CA SER A 270 24.50 -7.87 5.09
C SER A 270 24.38 -6.84 3.96
N CYS A 271 25.05 -7.10 2.83
CA CYS A 271 24.93 -6.27 1.62
C CYS A 271 23.49 -6.28 1.08
N SER A 272 22.83 -7.45 1.08
CA SER A 272 21.45 -7.60 0.62
C SER A 272 20.46 -6.85 1.49
N THR A 273 20.63 -6.91 2.81
CA THR A 273 19.87 -6.06 3.75
C THR A 273 20.10 -4.57 3.44
N PHE A 274 21.33 -4.16 3.15
CA PHE A 274 21.67 -2.77 2.87
C PHE A 274 20.93 -2.22 1.66
N TRP A 275 21.15 -2.77 0.46
CA TRP A 275 20.49 -2.22 -0.72
C TRP A 275 18.97 -2.44 -0.69
N GLY A 276 18.49 -3.54 -0.08
CA GLY A 276 17.07 -3.79 0.11
C GLY A 276 16.40 -2.73 1.00
N SER A 277 17.08 -2.28 2.05
CA SER A 277 16.58 -1.24 2.96
C SER A 277 16.47 0.11 2.27
N TRP A 278 17.47 0.46 1.44
CA TRP A 278 17.42 1.67 0.63
C TRP A 278 16.31 1.63 -0.42
N ALA A 279 16.05 0.46 -1.03
CA ALA A 279 14.95 0.30 -1.97
C ALA A 279 13.58 0.53 -1.29
N PHE A 280 13.34 -0.06 -0.12
CA PHE A 280 12.12 0.22 0.67
C PHE A 280 12.02 1.70 1.08
N LEU A 281 13.14 2.35 1.40
CA LEU A 281 13.13 3.79 1.70
C LEU A 281 12.74 4.63 0.48
N ILE A 282 13.26 4.33 -0.70
CA ILE A 282 12.87 5.03 -1.93
C ILE A 282 11.38 4.81 -2.21
N GLY A 283 10.90 3.57 -2.15
CA GLY A 283 9.49 3.23 -2.35
C GLY A 283 8.55 3.97 -1.40
N SER A 284 8.88 3.97 -0.10
CA SER A 284 8.08 4.64 0.92
C SER A 284 8.12 6.17 0.84
N LEU A 285 9.25 6.78 0.44
CA LEU A 285 9.32 8.23 0.19
C LEU A 285 8.45 8.65 -1.00
N ILE A 286 8.41 7.83 -2.07
CA ILE A 286 7.51 8.07 -3.21
C ILE A 286 6.05 7.91 -2.77
N GLN A 287 5.75 6.91 -1.94
CA GLN A 287 4.41 6.72 -1.37
C GLN A 287 3.98 7.91 -0.50
N LEU A 288 4.88 8.41 0.34
CA LEU A 288 4.63 9.60 1.15
C LEU A 288 4.38 10.84 0.27
N TYR A 289 5.19 11.02 -0.77
CA TYR A 289 5.00 12.10 -1.74
C TYR A 289 3.63 12.02 -2.43
N GLU A 290 3.24 10.82 -2.90
CA GLU A 290 1.95 10.60 -3.55
C GLU A 290 0.78 10.86 -2.57
N SER A 291 0.89 10.46 -1.31
CA SER A 291 -0.12 10.73 -0.28
C SER A 291 -0.26 12.22 0.05
N LEU A 292 0.82 13.00 -0.02
CA LEU A 292 0.80 14.45 0.21
C LEU A 292 0.19 15.22 -0.96
N GLU A 293 0.44 14.81 -2.20
CA GLU A 293 -0.19 15.43 -3.37
C GLU A 293 -1.72 15.26 -3.37
N LYS A 294 -2.22 14.16 -2.80
CA LYS A 294 -3.65 13.89 -2.66
C LYS A 294 -4.34 14.80 -1.62
N THR A 295 -3.60 15.46 -0.74
CA THR A 295 -4.13 16.32 0.34
C THR A 295 -3.56 17.74 0.32
N PRO A 296 -3.77 18.53 -0.76
CA PRO A 296 -3.25 19.89 -0.82
C PRO A 296 -3.92 20.78 0.24
N VAL A 297 -3.12 21.31 1.18
CA VAL A 297 -3.60 22.29 2.18
C VAL A 297 -3.86 23.61 1.47
N SER A 298 -5.13 23.97 1.30
CA SER A 298 -5.54 25.28 0.78
C SER A 298 -5.23 26.37 1.82
N VAL A 299 -4.25 27.21 1.54
CA VAL A 299 -3.98 28.41 2.32
C VAL A 299 -4.97 29.49 1.88
N GLU A 300 -5.98 29.79 2.71
CA GLU A 300 -6.84 30.95 2.46
C GLU A 300 -5.99 32.22 2.53
N PRO A 301 -6.00 33.08 1.51
CA PRO A 301 -5.41 34.40 1.61
C PRO A 301 -6.12 35.16 2.72
N LEU A 302 -5.37 35.66 3.70
CA LEU A 302 -5.91 36.62 4.66
C LEU A 302 -6.42 37.84 3.87
N ALA A 303 -7.74 38.04 3.92
CA ALA A 303 -8.44 39.19 3.34
C ALA A 303 -8.14 40.49 4.11
#